data_AF-A0ABD5VFG6-F1
#
_entry.id   AF-A0ABD5VFG6-F1
#
_cell.length_a   1.000
_cell.length_b   1.000
_cell.length_c   1.000
_cell.angle_alpha   90.00
_cell.angle_beta   90.00
_cell.angle_gamma   90.00
#
_symmetry.space_group_name_H-M   'P 1'
#
loop_
_entity.id
_entity.type
_entity.pdbx_description
1 polymer ?
#
loop_
_entity_poly.entity_id
_entity_poly.type
_entity_poly.pdbx_seq_one_letter_code
_entity_poly.pdbx_strand_id
1 'polypeptide(L)'
;MPSRRAVLRAAAPAVAAGTVSGLSGCLGFGDGGPEAAAWRASTTAGVGRASPVVASGVVATLGHREDGAGGRIAGFDADTGEERWSANVGRPTGLAADGDHVYAGVKTGGDAGRVVSFAAENGEREWTADVRNLASALATTGDTVYAANGTLAAIDAADGSIRWEVEERAGADFSVLAAPDDQLAATDDAVVFADADRVLALAPSDGTTAWEHALADWETSAAGPYLWNDRVYVGSSEAQQVVALERESDDSGGRVQRAWRREYGSAGTVVGFHAQNQSLVVASRTGPSADDGTGSVRVVDPVDGGVDRTIELADAPARTASAHDRFVVATGDGTVVGYDVGWDDPELWRASLGGDDVRVATDGQTGYAHADDGTLWAFERS
;
A
#
# COMPACT_ATOMS: atom_id res chain seq x y z
N MET A 1 50.35 -32.56 49.05
CA MET A 1 49.20 -32.08 49.86
C MET A 1 47.93 -32.72 49.29
N PRO A 2 47.00 -33.19 50.14
CA PRO A 2 45.87 -34.04 49.76
C PRO A 2 44.91 -33.30 48.80
N SER A 3 44.30 -33.95 47.79
CA SER A 3 43.17 -34.91 47.87
C SER A 3 41.90 -34.25 48.40
N ARG A 4 40.68 -34.48 47.90
CA ARG A 4 40.08 -35.31 46.84
C ARG A 4 38.62 -34.86 46.79
N ARG A 5 37.97 -35.09 45.64
CA ARG A 5 36.51 -35.08 45.46
C ARG A 5 35.75 -35.67 46.66
N ALA A 6 34.68 -35.00 47.09
CA ALA A 6 33.60 -35.60 47.86
C ALA A 6 32.28 -35.39 47.08
N VAL A 7 31.58 -36.51 46.94
CA VAL A 7 30.33 -36.72 46.23
C VAL A 7 29.15 -36.35 47.13
N LEU A 8 28.09 -35.87 46.47
CA LEU A 8 26.68 -35.79 46.84
C LEU A 8 26.25 -36.54 48.11
N ARG A 9 25.51 -35.83 48.98
CA ARG A 9 24.44 -36.43 49.77
C ARG A 9 23.16 -35.62 49.58
N ALA A 10 22.16 -36.30 49.06
CA ALA A 10 20.80 -35.80 48.88
C ALA A 10 20.14 -35.52 50.24
N ALA A 11 19.46 -34.38 50.32
CA ALA A 11 18.33 -34.17 51.21
C ALA A 11 17.37 -33.20 50.50
N ALA A 12 16.13 -33.63 50.30
CA ALA A 12 14.99 -32.80 49.94
C ALA A 12 13.87 -33.07 50.97
N PRO A 13 12.85 -32.22 51.14
CA PRO A 13 12.75 -30.79 50.84
C PRO A 13 12.36 -29.95 52.09
N ALA A 14 12.52 -28.63 52.02
CA ALA A 14 11.75 -27.71 52.84
C ALA A 14 11.31 -26.54 51.94
N VAL A 15 9.99 -26.43 51.75
CA VAL A 15 9.33 -25.36 51.01
C VAL A 15 9.45 -24.07 51.83
N ALA A 16 10.03 -23.02 51.25
CA ALA A 16 9.83 -21.65 51.69
C ALA A 16 9.95 -20.73 50.48
N ALA A 17 8.82 -20.09 50.16
CA ALA A 17 8.67 -19.09 49.12
C ALA A 17 9.48 -17.83 49.42
N GLY A 18 10.05 -17.22 48.37
CA GLY A 18 10.78 -15.95 48.48
C GLY A 18 11.56 -15.63 47.23
N THR A 19 10.81 -15.23 46.19
CA THR A 19 11.20 -14.48 44.98
C THR A 19 12.70 -14.30 44.69
N VAL A 20 13.15 -15.04 43.67
CA VAL A 20 14.43 -14.89 42.98
C VAL A 20 14.36 -13.70 42.02
N SER A 21 15.41 -12.88 42.04
CA SER A 21 15.73 -11.90 41.00
C SER A 21 15.98 -12.61 39.66
N GLY A 22 15.24 -12.26 38.60
CA GLY A 22 15.54 -12.62 37.20
C GLY A 22 15.45 -11.34 36.36
N LEU A 23 16.57 -10.82 35.85
CA LEU A 23 17.05 -11.06 34.47
C LEU A 23 16.02 -10.66 33.41
N SER A 24 16.33 -9.58 32.69
CA SER A 24 15.76 -9.23 31.39
C SER A 24 15.63 -10.50 30.54
N GLY A 25 14.40 -10.95 30.39
CA GLY A 25 14.04 -12.07 29.53
C GLY A 25 13.38 -11.51 28.29
N CYS A 26 13.88 -11.93 27.14
CA CYS A 26 13.18 -11.91 25.88
C CYS A 26 11.72 -12.38 26.12
N LEU A 27 10.76 -11.48 25.95
CA LEU A 27 9.38 -11.89 25.67
C LEU A 27 9.41 -12.24 24.17
N GLY A 28 9.46 -13.51 23.74
CA GLY A 28 8.71 -14.63 24.30
C GLY A 28 7.27 -14.42 23.90
N PHE A 29 6.95 -14.82 22.65
CA PHE A 29 5.64 -14.83 22.02
C PHE A 29 4.49 -14.88 23.04
N GLY A 30 3.74 -13.78 23.14
CA GLY A 30 2.43 -13.79 23.74
C GLY A 30 1.47 -14.47 22.75
N ASP A 31 1.10 -15.71 23.06
CA ASP A 31 0.10 -16.53 22.36
C ASP A 31 -1.11 -15.69 21.92
N GLY A 32 -1.30 -15.57 20.60
CA GLY A 32 -2.47 -14.89 20.03
C GLY A 32 -2.31 -14.36 18.61
N GLY A 33 -1.24 -14.70 17.89
CA GLY A 33 -1.01 -14.27 16.51
C GLY A 33 -0.58 -15.43 15.59
N PRO A 34 -0.66 -15.25 14.26
CA PRO A 34 -0.22 -16.24 13.30
C PRO A 34 1.28 -16.55 13.47
N GLU A 35 1.66 -17.83 13.28
CA GLU A 35 3.04 -18.31 13.44
C GLU A 35 4.03 -17.62 12.49
N ALA A 36 3.55 -17.15 11.33
CA ALA A 36 4.36 -16.46 10.33
C ALA A 36 4.72 -15.00 10.70
N ALA A 37 4.10 -14.42 11.73
CA ALA A 37 4.38 -13.03 12.10
C ALA A 37 5.72 -12.90 12.83
N ALA A 38 6.58 -12.01 12.32
CA ALA A 38 7.82 -11.62 12.97
C ALA A 38 7.53 -10.76 14.22
N TRP A 39 6.63 -9.79 14.10
CA TRP A 39 6.16 -8.97 15.22
C TRP A 39 4.72 -8.49 15.00
N ARG A 40 4.12 -7.96 16.08
CA ARG A 40 2.84 -7.25 16.04
C ARG A 40 2.85 -6.03 16.94
N ALA A 41 2.12 -4.99 16.55
CA ALA A 41 1.95 -3.75 17.30
C ALA A 41 0.48 -3.34 17.36
N SER A 42 0.06 -2.76 18.47
CA SER A 42 -1.27 -2.17 18.58
C SER A 42 -1.23 -0.72 18.12
N THR A 43 -2.03 -0.39 17.12
CA THR A 43 -2.28 0.99 16.73
C THR A 43 -3.38 1.56 17.64
N THR A 44 -3.25 2.82 18.04
CA THR A 44 -4.22 3.47 18.94
C THR A 44 -5.41 4.09 18.18
N ALA A 45 -5.47 3.89 16.86
CA ALA A 45 -6.52 4.38 15.99
C ALA A 45 -7.00 3.23 15.11
N GLY A 46 -8.31 3.17 14.82
CA GLY A 46 -8.84 2.13 13.93
C GLY A 46 -8.26 2.24 12.53
N VAL A 47 -8.35 1.17 11.72
CA VAL A 47 -7.85 1.19 10.33
C VAL A 47 -8.40 2.39 9.57
N GLY A 48 -7.48 3.16 9.00
CA GLY A 48 -7.80 4.23 8.07
C GLY A 48 -8.21 3.69 6.71
N ARG A 49 -8.64 4.60 5.84
CA ARG A 49 -8.82 4.31 4.41
C ARG A 49 -7.50 4.18 3.64
N ALA A 50 -6.38 4.55 4.23
CA ALA A 50 -5.07 4.49 3.60
C ALA A 50 -4.33 3.23 4.07
N SER A 51 -3.59 2.62 3.15
CA SER A 51 -2.70 1.51 3.49
C SER A 51 -1.49 2.01 4.29
N PRO A 52 -0.85 1.14 5.11
CA PRO A 52 0.43 1.50 5.73
C PRO A 52 1.45 1.85 4.66
N VAL A 53 2.40 2.73 5.01
CA VAL A 53 3.50 3.11 4.12
C VAL A 53 4.82 2.87 4.83
N VAL A 54 5.88 2.61 4.06
CA VAL A 54 7.20 2.30 4.63
C VAL A 54 8.23 3.30 4.10
N ALA A 55 8.97 3.93 5.00
CA ALA A 55 10.05 4.87 4.68
C ALA A 55 11.12 4.82 5.77
N SER A 56 12.40 4.80 5.38
CA SER A 56 13.56 4.84 6.27
C SER A 56 13.49 3.93 7.50
N GLY A 57 13.09 2.67 7.28
CA GLY A 57 12.95 1.66 8.34
C GLY A 57 11.82 1.96 9.34
N VAL A 58 10.83 2.75 8.91
CA VAL A 58 9.60 3.04 9.66
C VAL A 58 8.39 2.63 8.84
N VAL A 59 7.49 1.88 9.47
CA VAL A 59 6.14 1.63 8.96
C VAL A 59 5.21 2.65 9.57
N ALA A 60 4.67 3.55 8.75
CA ALA A 60 3.70 4.53 9.19
C ALA A 60 2.28 4.05 8.92
N THR A 61 1.41 4.19 9.91
CA THR A 61 -0.03 3.92 9.80
C THR A 61 -0.83 5.17 10.04
N LEU A 62 -2.00 5.24 9.42
CA LEU A 62 -2.95 6.32 9.57
C LEU A 62 -4.28 5.75 10.02
N GLY A 63 -4.77 6.21 11.17
CA GLY A 63 -6.03 5.76 11.70
C GLY A 63 -6.96 6.89 12.10
N HIS A 64 -8.26 6.58 12.13
CA HIS A 64 -9.28 7.50 12.62
C HIS A 64 -9.50 7.31 14.12
N ARG A 65 -9.78 8.41 14.82
CA ARG A 65 -10.28 8.34 16.19
C ARG A 65 -11.72 7.83 16.18
N GLU A 66 -12.12 7.11 17.23
CA GLU A 66 -13.50 6.60 17.38
C GLU A 66 -14.58 7.69 17.29
N ASP A 67 -14.24 8.91 17.73
CA ASP A 67 -15.12 10.08 17.68
C ASP A 67 -15.30 10.66 16.26
N GLY A 68 -14.55 10.17 15.27
CA GLY A 68 -14.54 10.64 13.88
C GLY A 68 -14.12 12.10 13.70
N ALA A 69 -13.67 12.76 14.76
CA ALA A 69 -13.33 14.18 14.78
C ALA A 69 -11.86 14.45 14.47
N GLY A 70 -11.01 13.42 14.55
CA GLY A 70 -9.61 13.51 14.20
C GLY A 70 -9.01 12.16 13.83
N GLY A 71 -7.70 12.12 13.68
CA GLY A 71 -6.94 10.91 13.39
C GLY A 71 -5.58 10.96 14.05
N ARG A 72 -4.89 9.84 13.96
CA ARG A 72 -3.52 9.72 14.44
C ARG A 72 -2.69 9.06 13.36
N ILE A 73 -1.51 9.62 13.15
CA ILE A 73 -0.44 8.97 12.41
C ILE A 73 0.58 8.45 13.43
N ALA A 74 1.08 7.23 13.20
CA ALA A 74 2.08 6.62 14.05
C ALA A 74 3.12 5.90 13.21
N GLY A 75 4.40 6.06 13.57
CA GLY A 75 5.52 5.36 12.96
C GLY A 75 6.06 4.28 13.88
N PHE A 76 6.19 3.08 13.34
CA PHE A 76 6.72 1.90 14.02
C PHE A 76 8.05 1.52 13.40
N ASP A 77 9.00 1.13 14.24
CA ASP A 77 10.25 0.52 13.82
C ASP A 77 9.97 -0.72 12.98
N ALA A 78 10.47 -0.75 11.74
CA ALA A 78 10.16 -1.82 10.77
C ALA A 78 10.65 -3.21 11.21
N ASP A 79 11.71 -3.28 12.00
CA ASP A 79 12.35 -4.53 12.42
C ASP A 79 11.74 -5.07 13.72
N THR A 80 11.29 -4.19 14.62
CA THR A 80 10.87 -4.56 15.98
C THR A 80 9.39 -4.34 16.27
N GLY A 81 8.71 -3.49 15.49
CA GLY A 81 7.33 -3.06 15.74
C GLY A 81 7.17 -2.07 16.90
N GLU A 82 8.27 -1.56 17.48
CA GLU A 82 8.20 -0.55 18.54
C GLU A 82 7.71 0.80 17.97
N GLU A 83 6.72 1.43 18.61
CA GLU A 83 6.28 2.78 18.22
C GLU A 83 7.43 3.78 18.46
N ARG A 84 7.97 4.37 17.39
CA ARG A 84 9.02 5.39 17.47
C ARG A 84 8.42 6.78 17.72
N TRP A 85 7.31 7.07 17.07
CA TRP A 85 6.67 8.37 17.13
C TRP A 85 5.18 8.31 16.80
N SER A 86 4.47 9.36 17.20
CA SER A 86 3.09 9.57 16.81
C SER A 86 2.68 11.03 16.86
N ALA A 87 1.73 11.39 16.00
CA ALA A 87 1.16 12.72 15.95
C ALA A 87 -0.36 12.67 15.78
N ASN A 88 -1.05 13.58 16.45
CA ASN A 88 -2.47 13.81 16.20
C ASN A 88 -2.62 14.66 14.93
N VAL A 89 -3.46 14.20 14.03
CA VAL A 89 -3.83 14.93 12.82
C VAL A 89 -5.33 15.25 12.87
N GLY A 90 -5.77 16.12 11.95
CA GLY A 90 -7.18 16.44 11.76
C GLY A 90 -7.96 15.23 11.24
N ARG A 91 -8.85 15.42 10.27
CA ARG A 91 -9.54 14.29 9.63
C ARG A 91 -8.65 13.71 8.52
N PRO A 92 -7.94 12.59 8.73
CA PRO A 92 -7.04 12.07 7.70
C PRO A 92 -7.79 11.60 6.45
N THR A 93 -7.15 11.69 5.29
CA THR A 93 -7.73 11.33 4.00
C THR A 93 -6.83 10.47 3.12
N GLY A 94 -5.50 10.57 3.26
CA GLY A 94 -4.52 9.81 2.48
C GLY A 94 -3.18 9.70 3.19
N LEU A 95 -2.37 8.71 2.80
CA LEU A 95 -1.03 8.46 3.33
C LEU A 95 -0.10 8.08 2.18
N ALA A 96 1.08 8.69 2.13
CA ALA A 96 2.16 8.32 1.21
C ALA A 96 3.51 8.45 1.93
N ALA A 97 4.55 7.81 1.41
CA ALA A 97 5.90 8.01 1.88
C ALA A 97 6.91 7.91 0.74
N ASP A 98 8.00 8.65 0.86
CA ASP A 98 9.11 8.63 -0.09
C ASP A 98 10.40 9.07 0.61
N GLY A 99 11.48 8.31 0.40
CA GLY A 99 12.76 8.52 1.07
C GLY A 99 12.60 8.63 2.59
N ASP A 100 12.96 9.80 3.14
CA ASP A 100 12.92 10.12 4.56
C ASP A 100 11.62 10.82 5.01
N HIS A 101 10.57 10.82 4.17
CA HIS A 101 9.36 11.61 4.40
C HIS A 101 8.09 10.75 4.43
N VAL A 102 7.16 11.12 5.30
CA VAL A 102 5.80 10.59 5.34
C VAL A 102 4.81 11.74 5.17
N TYR A 103 3.91 11.60 4.21
CA TYR A 103 2.93 12.62 3.84
C TYR A 103 1.53 12.18 4.24
N ALA A 104 0.82 13.03 4.97
CA ALA A 104 -0.58 12.80 5.36
C ALA A 104 -1.51 13.83 4.72
N GLY A 105 -2.52 13.34 4.01
CA GLY A 105 -3.67 14.12 3.60
C GLY A 105 -4.60 14.37 4.79
N VAL A 106 -5.04 15.62 4.97
CA VAL A 106 -5.93 16.01 6.07
C VAL A 106 -7.02 16.94 5.54
N LYS A 107 -8.29 16.56 5.72
CA LYS A 107 -9.44 17.40 5.38
C LYS A 107 -9.53 18.60 6.32
N THR A 108 -9.66 19.80 5.75
CA THR A 108 -9.74 21.07 6.50
C THR A 108 -11.14 21.68 6.47
N GLY A 109 -11.95 21.39 5.44
CA GLY A 109 -13.36 21.78 5.34
C GLY A 109 -13.84 21.89 3.89
N GLY A 110 -15.15 21.69 3.65
CA GLY A 110 -15.70 21.65 2.29
C GLY A 110 -15.01 20.59 1.44
N ASP A 111 -14.58 21.00 0.24
CA ASP A 111 -13.84 20.17 -0.72
C ASP A 111 -12.33 20.49 -0.72
N ALA A 112 -11.83 21.09 0.38
CA ALA A 112 -10.43 21.45 0.57
C ALA A 112 -9.77 20.63 1.69
N GLY A 113 -8.45 20.58 1.61
CA GLY A 113 -7.59 19.77 2.44
C GLY A 113 -6.21 20.38 2.57
N ARG A 114 -5.31 19.61 3.18
CA ARG A 114 -3.90 19.95 3.25
C ARG A 114 -3.06 18.68 3.25
N VAL A 115 -1.83 18.81 2.78
CA VAL A 115 -0.79 17.79 2.92
C VAL A 115 0.17 18.22 4.01
N VAL A 116 0.44 17.31 4.95
CA VAL A 116 1.38 17.52 6.04
C VAL A 116 2.56 16.56 5.84
N SER A 117 3.79 17.08 5.81
CA SER A 117 4.99 16.26 5.80
C SER A 117 5.51 16.03 7.21
N PHE A 118 5.97 14.80 7.45
CA PHE A 118 6.64 14.36 8.65
C PHE A 118 7.96 13.69 8.28
N ALA A 119 9.02 13.96 9.04
CA ALA A 119 10.25 13.18 8.96
C ALA A 119 9.96 11.73 9.38
N ALA A 120 10.27 10.76 8.51
CA ALA A 120 9.99 9.35 8.73
C ALA A 120 10.68 8.82 10.00
N GLU A 121 11.89 9.28 10.31
CA GLU A 121 12.68 8.80 11.44
C GLU A 121 12.02 9.08 12.81
N ASN A 122 11.44 10.28 12.98
CA ASN A 122 11.07 10.79 14.31
C ASN A 122 9.68 11.46 14.39
N GLY A 123 8.96 11.58 13.26
CA GLY A 123 7.63 12.19 13.20
C GLY A 123 7.60 13.71 13.38
N GLU A 124 8.75 14.39 13.27
CA GLU A 124 8.78 15.86 13.30
C GLU A 124 8.07 16.41 12.06
N ARG A 125 7.17 17.37 12.27
CA ARG A 125 6.44 18.03 11.18
C ARG A 125 7.35 19.00 10.44
N GLU A 126 7.62 18.73 9.17
CA GLU A 126 8.54 19.52 8.35
C GLU A 126 7.83 20.72 7.71
N TRP A 127 6.72 20.47 7.02
CA TRP A 127 5.95 21.51 6.36
C TRP A 127 4.46 21.17 6.29
N THR A 128 3.66 22.14 5.83
CA THR A 128 2.25 21.91 5.53
C THR A 128 1.80 22.77 4.35
N ALA A 129 1.11 22.15 3.40
CA ALA A 129 0.61 22.77 2.19
C ALA A 129 -0.92 22.69 2.15
N ASP A 130 -1.60 23.83 2.01
CA ASP A 130 -3.05 23.85 1.82
C ASP A 130 -3.37 23.67 0.33
N VAL A 131 -4.27 22.75 0.00
CA VAL A 131 -4.65 22.38 -1.38
C VAL A 131 -6.16 22.53 -1.57
N ARG A 132 -6.62 22.75 -2.81
CA ARG A 132 -8.05 22.90 -3.13
C ARG A 132 -8.74 21.58 -3.46
N ASN A 133 -8.17 20.47 -2.99
CA ASN A 133 -8.73 19.14 -3.06
C ASN A 133 -8.72 18.48 -1.68
N LEU A 134 -9.32 17.29 -1.58
CA LEU A 134 -9.38 16.53 -0.32
C LEU A 134 -8.06 15.81 0.04
N ALA A 135 -7.02 15.89 -0.78
CA ALA A 135 -5.73 15.21 -0.61
C ALA A 135 -5.90 13.73 -0.24
N SER A 136 -6.81 13.03 -0.94
CA SER A 136 -7.12 11.64 -0.61
C SER A 136 -6.16 10.70 -1.30
N ALA A 137 -6.00 10.85 -2.63
CA ALA A 137 -4.98 10.13 -3.37
C ALA A 137 -3.67 10.94 -3.32
N LEU A 138 -2.59 10.28 -2.93
CA LEU A 138 -1.24 10.86 -2.86
C LEU A 138 -0.29 9.99 -3.69
N ALA A 139 0.54 10.64 -4.49
CA ALA A 139 1.65 10.01 -5.19
C ALA A 139 2.90 10.88 -5.07
N THR A 140 4.08 10.28 -5.13
CA THR A 140 5.34 10.98 -4.90
C THR A 140 6.36 10.65 -5.97
N THR A 141 7.13 11.68 -6.33
CA THR A 141 8.47 11.55 -6.93
C THR A 141 9.42 12.19 -5.93
N GLY A 142 10.70 11.81 -5.86
CA GLY A 142 11.60 12.26 -4.79
C GLY A 142 11.69 13.77 -4.57
N ASP A 143 11.21 14.59 -5.50
CA ASP A 143 11.11 16.04 -5.42
C ASP A 143 9.67 16.61 -5.33
N THR A 144 8.62 15.83 -5.59
CA THR A 144 7.24 16.30 -5.73
C THR A 144 6.24 15.39 -5.03
N VAL A 145 5.30 15.98 -4.30
CA VAL A 145 4.10 15.30 -3.81
C VAL A 145 2.91 15.75 -4.65
N TYR A 146 2.19 14.78 -5.22
CA TYR A 146 0.95 14.99 -5.94
C TYR A 146 -0.24 14.65 -5.06
N ALA A 147 -1.24 15.51 -5.05
CA ALA A 147 -2.45 15.33 -4.26
C ALA A 147 -3.71 15.53 -5.10
N ALA A 148 -4.62 14.56 -5.08
CA ALA A 148 -5.87 14.57 -5.84
C ALA A 148 -7.14 14.40 -4.97
N ASN A 149 -8.30 14.39 -5.63
CA ASN A 149 -9.69 14.33 -5.13
C ASN A 149 -10.42 15.68 -5.23
N GLY A 150 -10.85 16.04 -6.44
CA GLY A 150 -11.54 17.30 -6.81
C GLY A 150 -10.69 18.21 -7.72
N THR A 151 -9.42 18.37 -7.39
CA THR A 151 -8.37 19.01 -8.21
C THR A 151 -7.13 18.13 -8.15
N LEU A 152 -6.10 18.46 -8.93
CA LEU A 152 -4.77 17.85 -8.79
C LEU A 152 -3.73 18.94 -8.51
N ALA A 153 -3.00 18.81 -7.41
CA ALA A 153 -1.91 19.72 -7.05
C ALA A 153 -0.56 19.00 -7.10
N ALA A 154 0.48 19.71 -7.54
CA ALA A 154 1.87 19.33 -7.36
C ALA A 154 2.52 20.24 -6.31
N ILE A 155 3.16 19.62 -5.34
CA ILE A 155 3.70 20.26 -4.14
C ILE A 155 5.19 19.93 -4.10
N ASP A 156 6.02 20.93 -3.87
CA ASP A 156 7.45 20.72 -3.66
C ASP A 156 7.68 19.90 -2.39
N ALA A 157 8.35 18.76 -2.51
CA ALA A 157 8.58 17.85 -1.39
C ALA A 157 9.50 18.45 -0.31
N ALA A 158 10.36 19.42 -0.65
CA ALA A 158 11.33 19.98 0.28
C ALA A 158 10.72 21.03 1.21
N ASP A 159 9.74 21.81 0.73
CA ASP A 159 9.21 22.95 1.49
C ASP A 159 7.68 23.08 1.52
N GLY A 160 6.96 22.25 0.78
CA GLY A 160 5.50 22.27 0.73
C GLY A 160 4.92 23.38 -0.15
N SER A 161 5.73 24.08 -0.95
CA SER A 161 5.23 25.10 -1.87
C SER A 161 4.46 24.47 -3.03
N ILE A 162 3.33 25.08 -3.41
CA ILE A 162 2.54 24.59 -4.56
C ILE A 162 3.28 24.98 -5.85
N ARG A 163 3.72 23.97 -6.61
CA ARG A 163 4.36 24.14 -7.93
C ARG A 163 3.33 24.51 -8.99
N TRP A 164 2.23 23.75 -9.01
CA TRP A 164 1.07 24.02 -9.86
C TRP A 164 -0.17 23.33 -9.29
N GLU A 165 -1.34 23.77 -9.74
CA GLU A 165 -2.61 23.13 -9.44
C GLU A 165 -3.50 23.17 -10.68
N VAL A 166 -4.08 22.02 -11.00
CA VAL A 166 -5.00 21.83 -12.12
C VAL A 166 -6.39 21.63 -11.55
N GLU A 167 -7.28 22.58 -11.85
CA GLU A 167 -8.72 22.46 -11.57
C GLU A 167 -9.39 21.46 -12.53
N GLU A 168 -10.71 21.26 -12.40
CA GLU A 168 -11.53 20.45 -13.30
C GLU A 168 -11.23 20.77 -14.77
N ARG A 169 -10.93 19.74 -15.57
CA ARG A 169 -10.68 19.88 -17.01
C ARG A 169 -11.44 18.84 -17.79
N ALA A 170 -12.17 19.28 -18.81
CA ALA A 170 -12.78 18.45 -19.84
C ALA A 170 -13.53 17.21 -19.32
N GLY A 171 -14.24 17.33 -18.19
CA GLY A 171 -15.02 16.25 -17.59
C GLY A 171 -14.23 15.28 -16.69
N ALA A 172 -12.97 15.57 -16.39
CA ALA A 172 -12.23 14.92 -15.30
C ALA A 172 -12.31 15.83 -14.07
N ASP A 173 -12.98 15.37 -13.02
CA ASP A 173 -13.10 16.06 -11.73
C ASP A 173 -12.11 15.51 -10.68
N PHE A 174 -11.21 14.62 -11.12
CA PHE A 174 -10.22 13.96 -10.27
C PHE A 174 -10.85 13.25 -9.06
N SER A 175 -12.10 12.78 -9.17
CA SER A 175 -12.81 12.13 -8.08
C SER A 175 -12.16 10.80 -7.68
N VAL A 176 -12.00 10.61 -6.38
CA VAL A 176 -11.54 9.33 -5.82
C VAL A 176 -12.76 8.48 -5.45
N LEU A 177 -12.92 7.32 -6.11
CA LEU A 177 -14.14 6.52 -6.10
C LEU A 177 -14.13 5.39 -5.07
N ALA A 178 -13.02 4.65 -4.93
CA ALA A 178 -12.97 3.42 -4.14
C ALA A 178 -11.78 3.34 -3.17
N ALA A 179 -10.56 3.55 -3.67
CA ALA A 179 -9.34 3.51 -2.89
C ALA A 179 -8.43 4.69 -3.28
N PRO A 180 -8.01 5.53 -2.31
CA PRO A 180 -7.12 6.65 -2.60
C PRO A 180 -5.79 6.22 -3.22
N ASP A 181 -5.29 5.06 -2.82
CA ASP A 181 -3.97 4.55 -3.19
C ASP A 181 -3.91 4.07 -4.66
N ASP A 182 -5.06 3.85 -5.30
CA ASP A 182 -5.16 3.12 -6.58
C ASP A 182 -5.50 3.97 -7.80
N GLN A 183 -5.64 5.30 -7.69
CA GLN A 183 -6.08 6.17 -8.80
C GLN A 183 -5.06 7.21 -9.27
N LEU A 184 -3.93 7.35 -8.56
CA LEU A 184 -2.89 8.32 -8.88
C LEU A 184 -1.52 7.65 -8.82
N ALA A 185 -0.74 7.80 -9.89
CA ALA A 185 0.66 7.38 -9.94
C ALA A 185 1.53 8.48 -10.52
N ALA A 186 2.79 8.53 -10.12
CA ALA A 186 3.74 9.52 -10.61
C ALA A 186 5.12 8.91 -10.85
N THR A 187 5.80 9.40 -11.89
CA THR A 187 7.22 9.24 -12.15
C THR A 187 7.80 10.61 -12.50
N ASP A 188 9.11 10.70 -12.63
CA ASP A 188 9.79 11.93 -13.06
C ASP A 188 9.31 12.40 -14.45
N ASP A 189 8.72 11.51 -15.26
CA ASP A 189 8.28 11.79 -16.62
C ASP A 189 6.76 12.00 -16.76
N ALA A 190 5.94 11.46 -15.86
CA ALA A 190 4.48 11.52 -15.99
C ALA A 190 3.75 11.46 -14.65
N VAL A 191 2.67 12.23 -14.53
CA VAL A 191 1.65 12.06 -13.50
C VAL A 191 0.42 11.47 -14.16
N VAL A 192 -0.02 10.30 -13.74
CA VAL A 192 -1.14 9.59 -14.34
C VAL A 192 -2.26 9.43 -13.34
N PHE A 193 -3.45 9.82 -13.77
CA PHE A 193 -4.69 9.69 -13.01
C PHE A 193 -5.67 8.82 -13.80
N ALA A 194 -6.24 7.81 -13.15
CA ALA A 194 -7.30 6.98 -13.72
C ALA A 194 -8.64 7.25 -13.03
N ASP A 195 -9.60 7.69 -13.83
CA ASP A 195 -10.98 7.91 -13.43
C ASP A 195 -11.87 6.73 -13.86
N ALA A 196 -13.18 6.78 -13.58
CA ALA A 196 -14.14 5.77 -13.99
C ALA A 196 -14.13 5.49 -15.51
N ASP A 197 -13.96 6.54 -16.32
CA ASP A 197 -14.19 6.50 -17.77
C ASP A 197 -12.98 6.94 -18.60
N ARG A 198 -11.83 7.23 -17.99
CA ARG A 198 -10.64 7.72 -18.69
C ARG A 198 -9.34 7.52 -17.92
N VAL A 199 -8.24 7.59 -18.65
CA VAL A 199 -6.88 7.73 -18.11
C VAL A 199 -6.30 9.03 -18.63
N LEU A 200 -5.75 9.84 -17.72
CA LEU A 200 -5.14 11.12 -18.02
C LEU A 200 -3.67 11.09 -17.62
N ALA A 201 -2.77 11.49 -18.51
CA ALA A 201 -1.39 11.77 -18.15
C ALA A 201 -1.08 13.26 -18.29
N LEU A 202 -0.39 13.77 -17.28
CA LEU A 202 -0.01 15.17 -17.14
C LEU A 202 1.51 15.27 -17.06
N ALA A 203 2.04 16.36 -17.59
CA ALA A 203 3.45 16.71 -17.45
C ALA A 203 3.74 17.08 -15.99
N PRO A 204 4.74 16.44 -15.34
CA PRO A 204 5.16 16.77 -13.97
C PRO A 204 5.52 18.24 -13.75
N SER A 205 6.02 18.91 -14.80
CA SER A 205 6.54 20.28 -14.70
C SER A 205 5.47 21.36 -14.54
N ASP A 206 4.29 21.19 -15.13
CA ASP A 206 3.27 22.25 -15.18
C ASP A 206 1.82 21.76 -15.16
N GLY A 207 1.60 20.44 -15.04
CA GLY A 207 0.26 19.84 -15.04
C GLY A 207 -0.46 19.97 -16.39
N THR A 208 0.26 20.26 -17.49
CA THR A 208 -0.35 20.22 -18.83
C THR A 208 -0.62 18.79 -19.26
N THR A 209 -1.75 18.57 -19.93
CA THR A 209 -2.12 17.25 -20.43
C THR A 209 -1.16 16.81 -21.52
N ALA A 210 -0.44 15.72 -21.27
CA ALA A 210 0.41 15.07 -22.25
C ALA A 210 -0.44 14.22 -23.20
N TRP A 211 -1.40 13.48 -22.66
CA TRP A 211 -2.37 12.68 -23.41
C TRP A 211 -3.54 12.28 -22.51
N GLU A 212 -4.64 11.89 -23.16
CA GLU A 212 -5.80 11.29 -22.51
C GLU A 212 -6.26 10.06 -23.31
N HIS A 213 -6.82 9.08 -22.63
CA HIS A 213 -7.42 7.91 -23.25
C HIS A 213 -8.80 7.67 -22.63
N ALA A 214 -9.84 7.85 -23.44
CA ALA A 214 -11.19 7.50 -23.02
C ALA A 214 -11.31 5.98 -22.90
N LEU A 215 -11.86 5.54 -21.79
CA LEU A 215 -12.24 4.16 -21.52
C LEU A 215 -13.71 3.94 -21.91
N ALA A 216 -14.26 4.63 -22.91
CA ALA A 216 -15.71 4.73 -23.21
C ALA A 216 -16.49 3.41 -23.41
N ASP A 217 -15.81 2.25 -23.46
CA ASP A 217 -16.41 0.91 -23.42
C ASP A 217 -16.34 0.26 -22.01
N TRP A 218 -16.01 1.04 -20.97
CA TRP A 218 -15.71 0.61 -19.62
C TRP A 218 -16.68 1.27 -18.65
N GLU A 219 -17.23 0.48 -17.74
CA GLU A 219 -18.18 0.98 -16.74
C GLU A 219 -17.53 1.32 -15.39
N THR A 220 -16.20 1.14 -15.21
CA THR A 220 -15.38 1.69 -14.10
C THR A 220 -13.93 1.19 -14.17
N SER A 221 -12.96 2.03 -13.74
CA SER A 221 -11.60 1.63 -13.34
C SER A 221 -11.59 1.24 -11.86
N ALA A 222 -10.88 0.17 -11.50
CA ALA A 222 -10.81 -0.33 -10.11
C ALA A 222 -9.40 -0.61 -9.58
N ALA A 223 -8.39 -0.59 -10.45
CA ALA A 223 -6.99 -0.69 -10.03
C ALA A 223 -6.07 0.03 -11.00
N GLY A 224 -5.06 0.71 -10.47
CA GLY A 224 -4.11 1.49 -11.26
C GLY A 224 -4.63 2.88 -11.61
N PRO A 225 -3.71 3.78 -12.00
CA PRO A 225 -2.68 3.49 -12.99
C PRO A 225 -1.40 2.92 -12.38
N TYR A 226 -0.78 1.98 -13.08
CA TYR A 226 0.57 1.48 -12.77
C TYR A 226 1.52 1.80 -13.91
N LEU A 227 2.69 2.36 -13.60
CA LEU A 227 3.66 2.86 -14.56
C LEU A 227 4.87 1.93 -14.65
N TRP A 228 5.17 1.41 -15.84
CA TRP A 228 6.37 0.59 -16.06
C TRP A 228 6.81 0.58 -17.53
N ASN A 229 8.09 0.83 -17.79
CA ASN A 229 8.71 0.85 -19.12
C ASN A 229 7.86 1.60 -20.17
N ASP A 230 7.58 2.88 -19.93
CA ASP A 230 6.79 3.76 -20.81
C ASP A 230 5.34 3.32 -21.06
N ARG A 231 4.84 2.37 -20.27
CA ARG A 231 3.46 1.88 -20.34
C ARG A 231 2.68 2.22 -19.09
N VAL A 232 1.39 2.45 -19.30
CA VAL A 232 0.40 2.57 -18.23
C VAL A 232 -0.49 1.35 -18.24
N TYR A 233 -0.58 0.66 -17.11
CA TYR A 233 -1.49 -0.46 -16.90
C TYR A 233 -2.64 -0.01 -16.03
N VAL A 234 -3.86 -0.29 -16.49
CA VAL A 234 -5.10 0.06 -15.79
C VAL A 234 -6.04 -1.13 -15.80
N GLY A 235 -6.62 -1.43 -14.64
CA GLY A 235 -7.53 -2.54 -14.41
C GLY A 235 -8.98 -2.09 -14.29
N SER A 236 -9.89 -2.80 -14.96
CA SER A 236 -11.34 -2.58 -14.82
C SER A 236 -11.94 -3.48 -13.73
N SER A 237 -12.90 -2.93 -12.95
CA SER A 237 -13.73 -3.66 -11.97
C SER A 237 -14.69 -4.64 -12.62
N GLU A 238 -15.40 -4.17 -13.65
CA GLU A 238 -16.58 -4.84 -14.23
C GLU A 238 -16.23 -5.59 -15.53
N ALA A 239 -15.35 -5.01 -16.35
CA ALA A 239 -14.93 -5.58 -17.63
C ALA A 239 -13.78 -6.59 -17.51
N GLN A 240 -13.20 -6.75 -16.31
CA GLN A 240 -12.30 -7.85 -15.96
C GLN A 240 -11.01 -7.88 -16.79
N GLN A 241 -10.59 -6.70 -17.21
CA GLN A 241 -9.54 -6.51 -18.17
C GLN A 241 -8.43 -5.65 -17.62
N VAL A 242 -7.22 -5.96 -18.06
CA VAL A 242 -6.10 -5.03 -18.02
C VAL A 242 -5.94 -4.44 -19.41
N VAL A 243 -5.74 -3.14 -19.45
CA VAL A 243 -5.27 -2.44 -20.64
C VAL A 243 -3.88 -1.91 -20.37
N ALA A 244 -2.98 -2.23 -21.30
CA ALA A 244 -1.70 -1.57 -21.41
C ALA A 244 -1.82 -0.47 -22.46
N LEU A 245 -1.51 0.75 -22.04
CA LEU A 245 -1.41 1.93 -22.88
C LEU A 245 0.06 2.24 -23.12
N GLU A 246 0.41 2.58 -24.35
CA GLU A 246 1.76 3.02 -24.72
C GLU A 246 1.67 4.28 -25.60
N ARG A 247 2.69 5.12 -25.52
CA ARG A 247 2.80 6.31 -26.37
C ARG A 247 3.03 5.91 -27.83
N GLU A 248 2.26 6.49 -28.75
CA GLU A 248 2.58 6.36 -30.18
C GLU A 248 3.92 7.04 -30.45
N SER A 249 4.82 6.31 -31.13
CA SER A 249 6.17 6.79 -31.48
C SER A 249 6.19 7.75 -32.68
N ASP A 250 5.06 8.38 -33.03
CA ASP A 250 4.99 9.25 -34.21
C ASP A 250 5.59 10.65 -33.94
N ASP A 251 6.13 11.27 -34.98
CA ASP A 251 6.72 12.62 -34.94
C ASP A 251 5.69 13.72 -34.55
N SER A 252 4.41 13.38 -34.36
CA SER A 252 3.34 14.31 -33.97
C SER A 252 3.21 14.47 -32.46
N GLY A 253 3.90 13.65 -31.66
CA GLY A 253 4.12 13.88 -30.23
C GLY A 253 2.85 14.15 -29.42
N GLY A 254 1.96 13.16 -29.27
CA GLY A 254 0.83 13.32 -28.33
C GLY A 254 -0.28 12.29 -28.34
N ARG A 255 -0.18 11.21 -29.12
CA ARG A 255 -1.19 10.15 -29.13
C ARG A 255 -0.75 8.94 -28.33
N VAL A 256 -1.69 8.32 -27.64
CA VAL A 256 -1.51 7.04 -26.95
C VAL A 256 -2.34 6.00 -27.65
N GLN A 257 -1.72 4.88 -27.96
CA GLN A 257 -2.39 3.71 -28.50
C GLN A 257 -2.52 2.63 -27.41
N ARG A 258 -3.53 1.79 -27.58
CA ARG A 258 -3.67 0.58 -26.81
C ARG A 258 -2.62 -0.42 -27.29
N ALA A 259 -1.63 -0.72 -26.45
CA ALA A 259 -0.64 -1.75 -26.73
C ALA A 259 -1.32 -3.13 -26.79
N TRP A 260 -2.10 -3.44 -25.76
CA TRP A 260 -2.93 -4.65 -25.71
C TRP A 260 -4.08 -4.51 -24.70
N ARG A 261 -5.05 -5.43 -24.82
CA ARG A 261 -6.18 -5.61 -23.90
C ARG A 261 -6.39 -7.10 -23.68
N ARG A 262 -6.46 -7.51 -22.41
CA ARG A 262 -6.65 -8.92 -22.03
C ARG A 262 -7.63 -9.03 -20.88
N GLU A 263 -8.41 -10.10 -20.91
CA GLU A 263 -9.33 -10.49 -19.85
C GLU A 263 -8.67 -11.61 -19.02
N TYR A 264 -8.74 -11.51 -17.70
CA TYR A 264 -8.11 -12.46 -16.77
C TYR A 264 -9.12 -13.16 -15.86
N GLY A 265 -10.31 -13.51 -16.36
CA GLY A 265 -11.30 -14.24 -15.56
C GLY A 265 -12.65 -14.33 -16.23
N SER A 266 -13.65 -14.85 -15.50
CA SER A 266 -15.05 -14.94 -15.95
C SER A 266 -16.03 -14.10 -15.11
N ALA A 267 -15.54 -13.41 -14.06
CA ALA A 267 -16.33 -12.54 -13.16
C ALA A 267 -15.47 -11.62 -12.23
N GLY A 268 -14.27 -11.17 -12.65
CA GLY A 268 -13.25 -10.63 -11.72
C GLY A 268 -12.74 -9.19 -11.86
N THR A 269 -12.48 -8.52 -10.73
CA THR A 269 -11.76 -7.23 -10.65
C THR A 269 -10.25 -7.43 -10.58
N VAL A 270 -9.44 -6.63 -11.30
CA VAL A 270 -8.00 -6.53 -11.04
C VAL A 270 -7.77 -5.70 -9.78
N VAL A 271 -6.99 -6.19 -8.83
CA VAL A 271 -6.83 -5.59 -7.48
C VAL A 271 -5.42 -5.07 -7.22
N GLY A 272 -4.49 -5.31 -8.15
CA GLY A 272 -3.09 -5.00 -7.94
C GLY A 272 -2.23 -5.27 -9.15
N PHE A 273 -1.20 -4.44 -9.30
CA PHE A 273 -0.13 -4.62 -10.27
C PHE A 273 1.22 -4.62 -9.57
N HIS A 274 2.13 -5.43 -10.09
CA HIS A 274 3.54 -5.35 -9.77
C HIS A 274 4.34 -5.64 -11.03
N ALA A 275 5.21 -4.72 -11.44
CA ALA A 275 6.18 -4.98 -12.50
C ALA A 275 7.59 -4.70 -12.01
N GLN A 276 8.22 -5.74 -11.50
CA GLN A 276 9.67 -5.84 -11.47
C GLN A 276 10.08 -7.10 -12.23
N ASN A 277 11.30 -7.09 -12.76
CA ASN A 277 11.90 -8.25 -13.42
C ASN A 277 11.07 -8.86 -14.56
N GLN A 278 10.60 -7.99 -15.48
CA GLN A 278 9.96 -8.36 -16.76
C GLN A 278 8.56 -8.99 -16.69
N SER A 279 7.91 -9.05 -15.53
CA SER A 279 6.56 -9.63 -15.41
C SER A 279 5.58 -8.69 -14.71
N LEU A 280 4.32 -8.70 -15.14
CA LEU A 280 3.20 -8.02 -14.50
C LEU A 280 2.43 -9.01 -13.61
N VAL A 281 2.26 -8.72 -12.33
CA VAL A 281 1.41 -9.53 -11.45
C VAL A 281 -0.01 -8.97 -11.44
N VAL A 282 -1.01 -9.83 -11.63
CA VAL A 282 -2.42 -9.46 -11.65
C VAL A 282 -3.17 -10.30 -10.62
N ALA A 283 -3.63 -9.69 -9.54
CA ALA A 283 -4.56 -10.32 -8.62
C ALA A 283 -6.00 -10.11 -9.10
N SER A 284 -6.78 -11.18 -9.24
CA SER A 284 -8.19 -11.11 -9.65
C SER A 284 -9.09 -12.02 -8.84
N ARG A 285 -10.34 -11.60 -8.59
CA ARG A 285 -11.39 -12.43 -7.96
C ARG A 285 -12.32 -13.09 -8.98
N THR A 286 -13.13 -14.07 -8.59
CA THR A 286 -14.11 -14.74 -9.48
C THR A 286 -15.55 -14.29 -9.24
N GLY A 287 -15.79 -13.35 -8.32
CA GLY A 287 -17.08 -12.74 -8.05
C GLY A 287 -16.97 -11.21 -7.92
N PRO A 288 -18.11 -10.49 -7.86
CA PRO A 288 -18.12 -9.03 -7.78
C PRO A 288 -17.73 -8.48 -6.40
N SER A 289 -17.80 -9.29 -5.34
CA SER A 289 -17.44 -8.90 -3.96
C SER A 289 -16.11 -9.52 -3.54
N ALA A 290 -15.43 -8.89 -2.57
CA ALA A 290 -14.28 -9.49 -1.89
C ALA A 290 -14.70 -10.61 -0.93
N ASP A 291 -15.95 -10.57 -0.46
CA ASP A 291 -16.47 -11.48 0.58
C ASP A 291 -16.97 -12.81 0.00
N ASP A 292 -17.10 -12.90 -1.32
CA ASP A 292 -17.69 -14.05 -2.02
C ASP A 292 -16.77 -14.53 -3.16
N GLY A 293 -16.36 -15.79 -3.07
CA GLY A 293 -15.76 -16.53 -4.17
C GLY A 293 -14.27 -16.79 -4.02
N THR A 294 -13.67 -17.24 -5.12
CA THR A 294 -12.24 -17.55 -5.20
C THR A 294 -11.48 -16.41 -5.88
N GLY A 295 -10.16 -16.53 -5.93
CA GLY A 295 -9.37 -15.61 -6.73
C GLY A 295 -8.16 -16.28 -7.34
N SER A 296 -7.30 -15.46 -7.92
CA SER A 296 -6.05 -15.93 -8.48
C SER A 296 -5.05 -14.78 -8.58
N VAL A 297 -3.78 -15.12 -8.39
CA VAL A 297 -2.65 -14.26 -8.73
C VAL A 297 -2.05 -14.80 -10.03
N ARG A 298 -1.97 -13.97 -11.07
CA ARG A 298 -1.38 -14.33 -12.36
C ARG A 298 -0.09 -13.57 -12.59
N VAL A 299 0.90 -14.27 -13.12
CA VAL A 299 2.10 -13.67 -13.69
C VAL A 299 1.87 -13.54 -15.18
N VAL A 300 1.99 -12.31 -15.67
CA VAL A 300 1.60 -11.90 -17.01
C VAL A 300 2.79 -11.27 -17.73
N ASP A 301 2.99 -11.62 -18.99
CA ASP A 301 3.95 -10.93 -19.85
C ASP A 301 3.46 -9.48 -20.11
N PRO A 302 4.22 -8.45 -19.69
CA PRO A 302 3.81 -7.07 -19.83
C PRO A 302 3.80 -6.60 -21.29
N VAL A 303 4.47 -7.31 -22.20
CA VAL A 303 4.55 -7.00 -23.63
C VAL A 303 3.25 -7.30 -24.35
N ASP A 304 2.65 -8.48 -24.12
CA ASP A 304 1.48 -8.96 -24.88
C ASP A 304 0.29 -9.44 -24.03
N GLY A 305 0.44 -9.39 -22.70
CA GLY A 305 -0.54 -9.80 -21.72
C GLY A 305 -0.74 -11.32 -21.61
N GLY A 306 0.16 -12.13 -22.17
CA GLY A 306 0.16 -13.59 -22.03
C GLY A 306 0.29 -14.01 -20.57
N VAL A 307 -0.41 -15.08 -20.17
CA VAL A 307 -0.32 -15.62 -18.81
C VAL A 307 0.80 -16.67 -18.78
N ASP A 308 1.84 -16.40 -18.00
CA ASP A 308 2.93 -17.34 -17.78
C ASP A 308 2.59 -18.35 -16.69
N ARG A 309 1.93 -17.88 -15.62
CA ARG A 309 1.58 -18.68 -14.46
C ARG A 309 0.31 -18.17 -13.78
N THR A 310 -0.44 -19.10 -13.20
CA THR A 310 -1.60 -18.81 -12.34
C THR A 310 -1.43 -19.52 -11.00
N ILE A 311 -1.63 -18.77 -9.92
CA ILE A 311 -1.76 -19.27 -8.56
C ILE A 311 -3.23 -19.08 -8.16
N GLU A 312 -3.94 -20.16 -7.88
CA GLU A 312 -5.34 -20.09 -7.43
C GLU A 312 -5.38 -19.74 -5.94
N LEU A 313 -6.24 -18.78 -5.59
CA LEU A 313 -6.54 -18.39 -4.22
C LEU A 313 -7.87 -19.01 -3.81
N ALA A 314 -7.92 -19.56 -2.60
CA ALA A 314 -9.16 -20.09 -2.03
C ALA A 314 -10.21 -18.98 -1.85
N ASP A 315 -9.76 -17.77 -1.55
CA ASP A 315 -10.59 -16.60 -1.24
C ASP A 315 -10.23 -15.44 -2.17
N ALA A 316 -11.20 -14.57 -2.42
CA ALA A 316 -11.05 -13.46 -3.34
C ALA A 316 -10.04 -12.42 -2.82
N PRO A 317 -9.07 -11.96 -3.64
CA PRO A 317 -8.18 -10.86 -3.27
C PRO A 317 -8.98 -9.58 -3.06
N ALA A 318 -8.66 -8.86 -1.98
CA ALA A 318 -9.30 -7.62 -1.57
C ALA A 318 -8.35 -6.42 -1.65
N ARG A 319 -7.08 -6.60 -1.28
CA ARG A 319 -6.04 -5.57 -1.34
C ARG A 319 -4.71 -6.19 -1.74
N THR A 320 -3.85 -5.38 -2.32
CA THR A 320 -2.49 -5.79 -2.67
C THR A 320 -1.49 -4.70 -2.33
N ALA A 321 -0.25 -5.10 -2.12
CA ALA A 321 0.88 -4.20 -2.03
C ALA A 321 2.07 -4.81 -2.74
N SER A 322 2.95 -3.97 -3.27
CA SER A 322 4.10 -4.46 -4.01
C SER A 322 5.30 -3.53 -3.90
N ALA A 323 6.48 -4.12 -3.74
CA ALA A 323 7.76 -3.44 -3.74
C ALA A 323 8.88 -4.47 -4.00
N HIS A 324 9.93 -4.06 -4.71
CA HIS A 324 11.05 -4.94 -5.11
C HIS A 324 10.59 -6.27 -5.71
N ASP A 325 10.99 -7.41 -5.15
CA ASP A 325 10.57 -8.74 -5.58
C ASP A 325 9.47 -9.34 -4.69
N ARG A 326 8.65 -8.48 -4.06
CA ARG A 326 7.57 -8.89 -3.16
C ARG A 326 6.21 -8.41 -3.67
N PHE A 327 5.26 -9.33 -3.61
CA PHE A 327 3.85 -9.06 -3.82
C PHE A 327 3.05 -9.59 -2.65
N VAL A 328 2.33 -8.73 -1.95
CA VAL A 328 1.51 -9.08 -0.79
C VAL A 328 0.04 -8.99 -1.19
N VAL A 329 -0.74 -10.00 -0.85
CA VAL A 329 -2.19 -10.05 -1.10
C VAL A 329 -2.91 -10.24 0.22
N ALA A 330 -3.87 -9.38 0.50
CA ALA A 330 -4.92 -9.64 1.49
C ALA A 330 -6.21 -10.05 0.78
N THR A 331 -6.85 -11.10 1.26
CA THR A 331 -8.14 -11.62 0.78
C THR A 331 -9.29 -11.12 1.66
N GLY A 332 -10.53 -11.23 1.17
CA GLY A 332 -11.72 -10.71 1.86
C GLY A 332 -12.04 -11.38 3.19
N ASP A 333 -11.50 -12.58 3.46
CA ASP A 333 -11.62 -13.29 4.74
C ASP A 333 -10.53 -12.90 5.76
N GLY A 334 -9.68 -11.94 5.43
CA GLY A 334 -8.57 -11.49 6.28
C GLY A 334 -7.34 -12.39 6.24
N THR A 335 -7.24 -13.28 5.25
CA THR A 335 -5.99 -14.01 4.98
C THR A 335 -5.01 -13.10 4.24
N VAL A 336 -3.74 -13.10 4.67
CA VAL A 336 -2.64 -12.36 4.03
C VAL A 336 -1.58 -13.34 3.57
N VAL A 337 -1.13 -13.18 2.32
CA VAL A 337 -0.13 -14.04 1.69
C VAL A 337 0.96 -13.17 1.08
N GLY A 338 2.22 -13.51 1.36
CA GLY A 338 3.39 -12.89 0.74
C GLY A 338 3.94 -13.77 -0.36
N TYR A 339 4.19 -13.18 -1.53
CA TYR A 339 4.77 -13.85 -2.68
C TYR A 339 6.17 -13.35 -3.05
N ASP A 340 7.05 -14.28 -3.42
CA ASP A 340 8.34 -14.05 -4.05
C ASP A 340 8.17 -14.00 -5.56
N VAL A 341 8.48 -12.84 -6.12
CA VAL A 341 8.36 -12.53 -7.55
C VAL A 341 9.59 -13.04 -8.33
N GLY A 342 10.52 -13.76 -7.69
CA GLY A 342 11.58 -14.56 -8.33
C GLY A 342 11.09 -15.94 -8.79
N TRP A 343 9.88 -16.33 -8.39
CA TRP A 343 9.01 -17.37 -8.99
C TRP A 343 9.48 -18.84 -9.05
N ASP A 344 10.53 -19.25 -8.34
CA ASP A 344 10.82 -20.69 -8.17
C ASP A 344 9.96 -21.32 -7.06
N ASP A 345 9.85 -20.65 -5.92
CA ASP A 345 8.96 -20.98 -4.80
C ASP A 345 8.22 -19.71 -4.39
N PRO A 346 6.99 -19.50 -4.90
CA PRO A 346 6.39 -18.19 -4.89
C PRO A 346 5.74 -17.85 -3.56
N GLU A 347 5.24 -18.78 -2.76
CA GLU A 347 4.62 -18.44 -1.48
C GLU A 347 5.67 -18.41 -0.37
N LEU A 348 5.83 -17.26 0.27
CA LEU A 348 6.81 -17.06 1.33
C LEU A 348 6.23 -17.37 2.70
N TRP A 349 5.01 -16.88 2.91
CA TRP A 349 4.30 -16.97 4.17
C TRP A 349 2.81 -16.74 3.92
N ARG A 350 2.01 -17.26 4.85
CA ARG A 350 0.56 -17.10 4.90
C ARG A 350 0.12 -16.95 6.34
N ALA A 351 -0.79 -16.03 6.59
CA ALA A 351 -1.37 -15.77 7.89
C ALA A 351 -2.85 -15.46 7.76
N SER A 352 -3.68 -16.01 8.65
CA SER A 352 -5.08 -15.60 8.79
C SER A 352 -5.18 -14.67 9.99
N LEU A 353 -5.62 -13.44 9.76
CA LEU A 353 -5.73 -12.40 10.79
C LEU A 353 -7.15 -12.31 11.35
N GLY A 354 -8.14 -12.80 10.59
CA GLY A 354 -9.55 -12.59 10.86
C GLY A 354 -9.99 -11.15 10.54
N GLY A 355 -11.30 -10.97 10.35
CA GLY A 355 -11.89 -9.71 9.91
C GLY A 355 -11.82 -9.53 8.39
N ASP A 356 -12.58 -8.56 7.88
CA ASP A 356 -12.86 -8.43 6.45
C ASP A 356 -12.16 -7.21 5.80
N ASP A 357 -11.49 -6.36 6.59
CA ASP A 357 -10.72 -5.19 6.09
C ASP A 357 -9.28 -5.22 6.60
N VAL A 358 -8.39 -5.73 5.75
CA VAL A 358 -6.94 -5.76 6.00
C VAL A 358 -6.23 -4.92 4.96
N ARG A 359 -5.43 -3.96 5.42
CA ARG A 359 -4.57 -3.13 4.56
C ARG A 359 -3.17 -3.70 4.54
N VAL A 360 -2.55 -3.72 3.38
CA VAL A 360 -1.23 -4.33 3.20
C VAL A 360 -0.21 -3.33 2.69
N ALA A 361 1.05 -3.55 3.05
CA ALA A 361 2.20 -2.79 2.55
C ALA A 361 3.42 -3.70 2.47
N THR A 362 4.46 -3.29 1.76
CA THR A 362 5.76 -3.99 1.77
C THR A 362 6.87 -3.03 1.36
N ASP A 363 8.06 -3.21 1.94
CA ASP A 363 9.29 -2.54 1.51
C ASP A 363 10.12 -3.38 0.53
N GLY A 364 9.64 -4.59 0.20
CA GLY A 364 10.35 -5.53 -0.65
C GLY A 364 11.13 -6.60 0.10
N GLN A 365 11.23 -6.52 1.43
CA GLN A 365 11.77 -7.57 2.28
C GLN A 365 10.69 -8.13 3.21
N THR A 366 9.97 -7.22 3.87
CA THR A 366 8.95 -7.50 4.87
C THR A 366 7.57 -7.14 4.34
N GLY A 367 6.60 -8.00 4.60
CA GLY A 367 5.19 -7.67 4.35
C GLY A 367 4.53 -7.16 5.62
N TYR A 368 3.68 -6.15 5.48
CA TYR A 368 2.93 -5.58 6.59
C TYR A 368 1.44 -5.74 6.36
N ALA A 369 0.69 -5.97 7.43
CA ALA A 369 -0.77 -6.00 7.41
C ALA A 369 -1.35 -5.21 8.58
N HIS A 370 -2.22 -4.26 8.31
CA HIS A 370 -2.97 -3.50 9.30
C HIS A 370 -4.42 -3.98 9.28
N ALA A 371 -4.78 -4.75 10.31
CA ALA A 371 -6.10 -5.33 10.49
C ALA A 371 -7.06 -4.35 11.15
N ASP A 372 -8.36 -4.53 10.90
CA ASP A 372 -9.43 -3.62 11.32
C ASP A 372 -9.55 -3.42 12.84
N ASP A 373 -9.13 -4.43 13.61
CA ASP A 373 -8.99 -4.39 15.07
C ASP A 373 -7.89 -3.43 15.56
N GLY A 374 -7.15 -2.80 14.64
CA GLY A 374 -6.07 -1.88 14.93
C GLY A 374 -4.72 -2.57 15.13
N THR A 375 -4.58 -3.85 14.83
CA THR A 375 -3.29 -4.55 14.93
C THR A 375 -2.48 -4.39 13.64
N LEU A 376 -1.23 -3.94 13.78
CA LEU A 376 -0.23 -3.95 12.72
C LEU A 376 0.65 -5.19 12.87
N TRP A 377 0.79 -5.95 11.80
CA TRP A 377 1.59 -7.18 11.72
C TRP A 377 2.73 -6.99 10.72
N ALA A 378 3.86 -7.65 10.99
CA ALA A 378 4.95 -7.81 10.04
C ALA A 378 5.26 -9.28 9.81
N PHE A 379 5.58 -9.62 8.55
CA PHE A 379 5.84 -10.96 8.09
C PHE A 379 7.14 -11.00 7.30
N GLU A 380 8.03 -11.88 7.72
CA GLU A 380 9.33 -12.12 7.08
C GLU A 380 9.42 -13.57 6.61
N ARG A 381 10.33 -13.85 5.69
CA ARG A 381 10.61 -15.23 5.29
C ARG A 381 11.30 -15.94 6.46
N SER A 382 10.73 -17.07 6.90
CA SER A 382 11.30 -17.91 7.98
C SER A 382 12.56 -18.66 7.59
#